data_AF-A0A9D4X9X9-F1
#
_entry.id   AF-A0A9D4X9X9-F1
#
_cell.length_a   1.000
_cell.length_b   1.000
_cell.length_c   1.000
_cell.angle_alpha   90.00
_cell.angle_beta   90.00
_cell.angle_gamma   90.00
#
_symmetry.space_group_name_H-M   'P 1'
#
loop_
_entity.id
_entity.type
_entity.pdbx_description
1 polymer ?
#
loop_
_entity_poly.entity_id
_entity_poly.type
_entity_poly.pdbx_seq_one_letter_code
_entity_poly.pdbx_strand_id
1 'polypeptide(L)'
;MIAKIKRSTKSISVIIIYGYLVSNQEALSSHVVDHIKNLFSSLVATNIYLDIIKDSIPNLISQEVNQMLKKIPSDLEIKETVFNLNKDGALGLDGFRAFFVQRYWDIIHHDVIKAFNAKLHPPKAPDIIEVIWKHHVDVWLKCNTYGSFSTDMASCGGLFRKSLSDFLFDFLEKLDCPSSIHVELFGVIKVVDYS
;
A
#
# COMPACT_ATOMS: atom_id res chain seq x y z
N MET A 1 20.90 15.73 5.82
CA MET A 1 21.58 14.53 5.28
C MET A 1 20.94 14.22 3.93
N ILE A 2 21.65 14.45 2.82
CA ILE A 2 21.11 14.30 1.46
C ILE A 2 21.10 12.80 1.12
N ALA A 3 19.91 12.18 1.13
CA ALA A 3 19.75 10.81 0.64
C ALA A 3 19.77 10.83 -0.89
N LYS A 4 20.94 10.59 -1.47
CA LYS A 4 21.11 10.37 -2.90
C LYS A 4 20.57 8.97 -3.22
N ILE A 5 19.34 8.88 -3.72
CA ILE A 5 18.80 7.63 -4.26
C ILE A 5 19.64 7.26 -5.48
N LYS A 6 20.55 6.30 -5.34
CA LYS A 6 21.14 5.62 -6.49
C LYS A 6 20.06 4.70 -7.07
N ARG A 7 19.32 5.17 -8.08
CA ARG A 7 18.61 4.28 -9.01
C ARG A 7 19.68 3.46 -9.74
N SER A 8 19.95 2.26 -9.25
CA SER A 8 20.65 1.24 -10.02
C SER A 8 19.61 0.54 -10.90
N THR A 9 19.33 1.09 -12.07
CA THR A 9 18.58 0.37 -13.10
C THR A 9 19.50 -0.70 -13.69
N LYS A 10 19.48 -1.91 -13.13
CA LYS A 10 20.12 -3.06 -13.79
C LYS A 10 19.25 -3.43 -14.97
N SER A 11 19.68 -3.10 -16.18
CA SER A 11 19.02 -3.56 -17.41
C SER A 11 19.37 -5.03 -17.64
N ILE A 12 18.36 -5.88 -17.73
CA ILE A 12 18.54 -7.25 -18.22
C ILE A 12 18.75 -7.14 -19.73
N SER A 13 19.99 -7.36 -20.18
CA SER A 13 20.38 -7.27 -21.59
C SER A 13 20.32 -8.62 -22.30
N VAL A 14 20.25 -9.73 -21.55
CA VAL A 14 20.27 -11.09 -22.08
C VAL A 14 19.50 -12.03 -21.14
N ILE A 15 18.70 -12.94 -21.69
CA ILE A 15 18.10 -14.07 -20.96
C ILE A 15 18.24 -15.36 -21.81
N ILE A 16 18.27 -16.52 -21.16
CA ILE A 16 18.25 -17.81 -21.85
C ILE A 16 16.82 -18.33 -21.84
N ILE A 17 16.23 -18.52 -23.02
CA ILE A 17 14.86 -19.03 -23.22
C ILE A 17 14.98 -20.39 -23.89
N TYR A 18 14.51 -21.46 -23.23
CA TYR A 18 14.57 -22.83 -23.73
C TYR A 18 15.98 -23.27 -24.22
N GLY A 19 17.04 -22.77 -23.58
CA GLY A 19 18.43 -23.07 -23.94
C GLY A 19 19.06 -22.13 -24.98
N TYR A 20 18.30 -21.18 -25.53
CA TYR A 20 18.80 -20.21 -26.51
C TYR A 20 19.03 -18.84 -25.88
N LEU A 21 20.14 -18.20 -26.25
CA LEU A 21 20.49 -16.87 -25.79
C LEU A 21 19.68 -15.80 -26.55
N VAL A 22 18.87 -15.05 -25.82
CA VAL A 22 18.03 -13.98 -26.38
C VAL A 22 18.51 -12.64 -25.82
N SER A 23 18.88 -11.73 -26.73
CA SER A 23 19.40 -10.39 -26.41
C SER A 23 18.57 -9.25 -27.03
N ASN A 24 17.56 -9.58 -27.85
CA ASN A 24 16.65 -8.60 -28.42
C ASN A 24 15.68 -8.11 -27.33
N GLN A 25 15.68 -6.80 -27.08
CA GLN A 25 14.88 -6.17 -26.02
C GLN A 25 13.36 -6.36 -26.18
N GLU A 26 12.85 -6.36 -27.40
CA GLU A 26 11.44 -6.57 -27.69
C GLU A 26 11.04 -8.03 -27.45
N ALA A 27 11.88 -8.97 -27.89
CA ALA A 27 11.69 -10.39 -27.66
C ALA A 27 11.80 -10.76 -26.16
N LEU A 28 12.75 -10.14 -25.45
CA LEU A 28 12.89 -10.25 -23.99
C LEU A 28 11.63 -9.74 -23.28
N SER A 29 11.18 -8.53 -23.63
CA SER A 29 10.00 -7.93 -23.03
C SER A 29 8.76 -8.76 -23.29
N SER A 30 8.52 -9.18 -24.55
CA SER A 30 7.36 -10.01 -24.90
C SER A 30 7.41 -11.33 -24.14
N HIS A 31 8.55 -12.03 -24.13
CA HIS A 31 8.64 -13.32 -23.46
C HIS A 31 8.42 -13.22 -21.94
N VAL A 32 9.01 -12.21 -21.29
CA VAL A 32 8.79 -11.99 -19.85
C VAL A 32 7.32 -11.69 -19.57
N VAL A 33 6.71 -10.81 -20.37
CA VAL A 33 5.29 -10.45 -20.23
C VAL A 33 4.40 -11.66 -20.46
N ASP A 34 4.64 -12.44 -21.51
CA ASP A 34 3.82 -13.60 -21.86
C ASP A 34 4.01 -14.75 -20.86
N HIS A 35 5.24 -14.98 -20.39
CA HIS A 35 5.51 -15.95 -19.35
C HIS A 35 4.80 -15.59 -18.04
N ILE A 36 4.89 -14.33 -17.61
CA ILE A 36 4.19 -13.83 -16.42
C ILE A 36 2.67 -13.94 -16.62
N LYS A 37 2.12 -13.47 -17.74
CA LYS A 37 0.69 -13.60 -18.05
C LYS A 37 0.25 -15.06 -17.97
N ASN A 38 0.96 -15.99 -18.59
CA ASN A 38 0.61 -17.41 -18.59
C ASN A 38 0.76 -18.05 -17.21
N LEU A 39 1.78 -17.67 -16.44
CA LEU A 39 1.98 -18.11 -15.06
C LEU A 39 0.78 -17.72 -14.18
N PHE A 40 0.20 -16.56 -14.44
CA PHE A 40 -0.86 -15.97 -13.61
C PHE A 40 -2.29 -16.11 -14.17
N SER A 41 -2.46 -16.56 -15.42
CA SER A 41 -3.78 -16.73 -16.06
C SER A 41 -4.48 -18.07 -15.77
N SER A 42 -4.05 -18.85 -14.76
CA SER A 42 -4.75 -20.12 -14.43
C SER A 42 -6.12 -19.83 -13.78
N LEU A 43 -7.14 -19.71 -14.63
CA LEU A 43 -8.46 -19.14 -14.33
C LEU A 43 -9.36 -19.99 -13.39
N VAL A 44 -8.88 -21.15 -12.93
CA VAL A 44 -9.65 -22.05 -12.05
C VAL A 44 -9.52 -21.64 -10.58
N ALA A 45 -8.52 -20.82 -10.25
CA ALA A 45 -8.20 -20.40 -8.89
C ALA A 45 -8.81 -19.04 -8.47
N THR A 46 -9.68 -18.40 -9.24
CA THR A 46 -10.18 -17.08 -8.82
C THR A 46 -11.39 -17.21 -7.87
N ASN A 47 -12.37 -18.04 -8.20
CA ASN A 47 -13.63 -18.09 -7.41
C ASN A 47 -13.48 -18.77 -6.03
N ILE A 48 -12.71 -19.87 -5.92
CA ILE A 48 -12.50 -20.57 -4.63
C ILE A 48 -11.72 -19.68 -3.65
N TYR A 49 -10.83 -18.83 -4.15
CA TYR A 49 -9.93 -18.06 -3.32
C TYR A 49 -10.55 -16.75 -2.85
N LEU A 50 -11.46 -16.15 -3.63
CA LEU A 50 -12.24 -14.99 -3.17
C LEU A 50 -13.06 -15.30 -1.91
N ASP A 51 -13.64 -16.50 -1.80
CA ASP A 51 -14.38 -16.90 -0.61
C ASP A 51 -13.45 -17.04 0.62
N ILE A 52 -12.24 -17.57 0.44
CA ILE A 52 -11.25 -17.69 1.53
C ILE A 52 -10.79 -16.32 2.05
N ILE A 53 -10.63 -15.32 1.17
CA ILE A 53 -10.18 -13.98 1.58
C ILE A 53 -11.28 -13.29 2.39
N LYS A 54 -12.54 -13.41 1.95
CA LYS A 54 -13.71 -12.90 2.68
C LYS A 54 -13.84 -13.47 4.07
N ASP A 55 -13.61 -14.77 4.21
CA ASP A 55 -13.63 -15.44 5.52
C ASP A 55 -12.42 -15.07 6.39
N SER A 56 -11.30 -14.65 5.77
CA SER A 56 -10.06 -14.30 6.46
C SER A 56 -10.02 -12.85 6.96
N ILE A 57 -10.89 -11.97 6.44
CA ILE A 57 -10.97 -10.56 6.84
C ILE A 57 -12.33 -10.31 7.52
N PRO A 58 -12.44 -10.61 8.82
CA PRO A 58 -13.67 -10.40 9.56
C PRO A 58 -13.97 -8.89 9.65
N ASN A 59 -15.23 -8.52 9.39
CA ASN A 59 -15.71 -7.17 9.66
C ASN A 59 -15.83 -6.96 11.18
N LEU A 60 -14.74 -6.47 11.77
CA LEU A 60 -14.57 -6.33 13.23
C LEU A 60 -15.01 -4.97 13.77
N ILE A 61 -15.26 -3.97 12.90
CA ILE A 61 -15.66 -2.65 13.35
C ILE A 61 -17.17 -2.59 13.51
N SER A 62 -17.62 -2.49 14.76
CA SER A 62 -19.00 -2.12 15.06
C SER A 62 -19.25 -0.65 14.71
N GLN A 63 -20.52 -0.29 14.55
CA GLN A 63 -20.88 1.09 14.23
C GLN A 63 -20.46 2.08 15.34
N GLU A 64 -20.42 1.62 16.60
CA GLU A 64 -19.92 2.38 17.73
C GLU A 64 -18.41 2.65 17.61
N VAL A 65 -17.62 1.65 17.21
CA VAL A 65 -16.17 1.79 16.97
C VAL A 65 -15.92 2.74 15.80
N ASN A 66 -16.69 2.62 14.71
CA ASN A 66 -16.60 3.54 13.57
C ASN A 66 -16.93 4.99 13.98
N GLN A 67 -17.96 5.17 14.82
CA GLN A 67 -18.32 6.48 15.37
C GLN A 67 -17.23 7.04 16.28
N MET A 68 -16.58 6.20 17.09
CA MET A 68 -15.45 6.61 17.93
C MET A 68 -14.27 7.06 17.07
N LEU A 69 -13.88 6.29 16.05
CA LEU A 69 -12.75 6.58 15.18
C LEU A 69 -12.97 7.80 14.27
N LYS A 70 -14.23 8.17 14.02
CA LYS A 70 -14.62 9.39 13.29
C LYS A 70 -14.62 10.66 14.15
N LYS A 71 -14.38 10.56 15.46
CA LYS A 71 -14.31 11.74 16.35
C LYS A 71 -13.06 12.55 16.06
N ILE A 72 -13.20 13.87 16.16
CA ILE A 72 -12.05 14.77 16.18
C ILE A 72 -11.25 14.49 17.46
N PRO A 73 -9.93 14.24 17.37
CA PRO A 73 -9.10 13.98 18.53
C PRO A 73 -9.01 15.22 19.41
N SER A 74 -8.91 15.02 20.72
CA SER A 74 -8.69 16.09 21.69
C SER A 74 -7.25 16.64 21.63
N ASP A 75 -7.05 17.86 22.10
CA ASP A 75 -5.72 18.50 22.18
C ASP A 75 -4.70 17.65 22.95
N LEU A 76 -5.17 16.93 23.99
CA LEU A 76 -4.33 16.03 24.77
C LEU A 76 -3.90 14.81 23.94
N GLU A 77 -4.83 14.15 23.25
CA GLU A 77 -4.54 13.01 22.36
C GLU A 77 -3.59 13.41 21.23
N ILE A 78 -3.78 14.61 20.64
CA ILE A 78 -2.87 15.16 19.63
C ILE A 78 -1.46 15.29 20.22
N LYS A 79 -1.34 15.89 21.41
CA LYS A 79 -0.04 16.07 22.08
C LYS A 79 0.64 14.74 22.39
N GLU A 80 -0.06 13.82 23.02
CA GLU A 80 0.50 12.51 23.38
C GLU A 80 0.95 11.73 22.14
N THR A 81 0.14 11.75 21.08
CA THR A 81 0.48 11.11 19.80
C THR A 81 1.76 11.70 19.21
N VAL A 82 1.87 13.04 19.16
CA VAL A 82 3.07 13.72 18.65
C VAL A 82 4.31 13.36 19.46
N PHE A 83 4.20 13.24 20.78
CA PHE A 83 5.33 12.90 21.66
C PHE A 83 5.69 11.41 21.64
N ASN A 84 4.75 10.53 21.28
CA ASN A 84 4.99 9.11 21.07
C ASN A 84 5.62 8.79 19.71
N LEU A 85 5.68 9.75 18.78
CA LEU A 85 6.38 9.56 17.51
C LEU A 85 7.88 9.34 17.73
N ASN A 86 8.44 8.41 16.95
CA ASN A 86 9.89 8.19 16.93
C ASN A 86 10.61 9.46 16.44
N LYS A 87 11.46 10.03 17.30
CA LYS A 87 12.23 11.26 17.03
C LYS A 87 13.06 11.18 15.75
N ASP A 88 13.58 9.99 15.46
CA ASP A 88 14.43 9.71 14.31
C ASP A 88 13.69 8.98 13.18
N GLY A 89 12.35 9.02 13.20
CA GLY A 89 11.51 8.53 12.11
C GLY A 89 11.89 9.14 10.75
N ALA A 90 11.41 8.50 9.69
CA ALA A 90 11.61 8.97 8.33
C ALA A 90 11.18 10.44 8.20
N LEU A 91 11.88 11.20 7.35
CA LEU A 91 11.53 12.57 7.04
C LEU A 91 10.14 12.59 6.40
N GLY A 92 9.25 13.47 6.88
CA GLY A 92 7.99 13.72 6.21
C GLY A 92 8.22 14.29 4.79
N LEU A 93 7.15 14.35 3.99
CA LEU A 93 7.17 15.02 2.67
C LEU A 93 7.57 16.51 2.78
N ASP A 94 7.40 17.09 3.96
CA ASP A 94 7.79 18.45 4.35
C ASP A 94 9.28 18.60 4.72
N GLY A 95 10.02 17.48 4.83
CA GLY A 95 11.43 17.48 5.23
C GLY A 95 11.68 17.67 6.72
N PHE A 96 10.63 17.68 7.55
CA PHE A 96 10.78 17.79 9.01
C PHE A 96 10.70 16.40 9.67
N ARG A 97 11.37 16.27 10.82
CA ARG A 97 11.27 15.08 11.69
C ARG A 97 10.25 15.36 12.78
N ALA A 98 9.67 14.29 13.34
CA ALA A 98 8.84 14.39 14.55
C ALA A 98 9.57 15.13 15.69
N PHE A 99 10.90 14.99 15.78
CA PHE A 99 11.72 15.75 16.72
C PHE A 99 11.53 17.28 16.64
N PHE A 100 11.38 17.86 15.44
CA PHE A 100 11.17 19.29 15.28
C PHE A 100 9.86 19.72 15.96
N VAL A 101 8.78 18.99 15.70
CA VAL A 101 7.45 19.27 16.25
C VAL A 101 7.43 19.10 17.76
N GLN A 102 8.08 18.05 18.28
CA GLN A 102 8.21 17.83 19.72
C GLN A 102 9.06 18.92 20.39
N ARG A 103 10.16 19.36 19.75
CA ARG A 103 11.10 20.34 20.32
C ARG A 103 10.54 21.75 20.38
N TYR A 104 9.71 22.12 19.41
CA TYR A 104 9.12 23.46 19.29
C TYR A 104 7.62 23.46 19.58
N TRP A 105 7.11 22.43 20.27
CA TRP A 105 5.70 22.27 20.59
C TRP A 105 5.09 23.55 21.18
N ASP A 106 5.74 24.18 22.15
CA ASP A 106 5.23 25.39 22.80
C ASP A 106 5.03 26.57 21.82
N ILE A 107 5.73 26.55 20.69
CA ILE A 107 5.62 27.57 19.63
C ILE A 107 4.55 27.18 18.61
N ILE A 108 4.53 25.91 18.16
CA ILE A 108 3.74 25.50 16.98
C ILE A 108 2.45 24.72 17.31
N HIS A 109 2.23 24.32 18.57
CA HIS A 109 1.11 23.45 18.96
C HIS A 109 -0.24 24.01 18.55
N HIS A 110 -0.42 25.33 18.64
CA HIS A 110 -1.67 25.97 18.28
C HIS A 110 -1.98 25.79 16.79
N ASP A 111 -0.97 25.90 15.91
CA ASP A 111 -1.14 25.68 14.47
C ASP A 111 -1.37 24.21 14.15
N VAL A 112 -0.68 23.30 14.86
CA VAL A 112 -0.89 21.85 14.74
C VAL A 112 -2.32 21.48 15.13
N ILE A 113 -2.78 21.88 16.32
CA ILE A 113 -4.15 21.61 16.80
C ILE A 113 -5.19 22.23 15.85
N LYS A 114 -4.95 23.46 15.40
CA LYS A 114 -5.83 24.13 14.43
C LYS A 114 -5.91 23.39 13.10
N ALA A 115 -4.83 22.76 12.64
CA ALA A 115 -4.85 21.94 11.43
C ALA A 115 -5.74 20.70 11.57
N PHE A 116 -5.77 20.06 12.75
CA PHE A 116 -6.69 18.94 13.05
C PHE A 116 -8.15 19.38 13.23
N ASN A 117 -8.37 20.61 13.72
CA ASN A 117 -9.70 21.19 13.92
C ASN A 117 -10.25 21.94 12.70
N ALA A 118 -9.43 22.17 11.67
CA ALA A 118 -9.91 22.73 10.42
C ALA A 118 -10.96 21.76 9.85
N LYS A 119 -12.14 22.29 9.48
CA LYS A 119 -13.12 21.53 8.69
C LYS A 119 -12.44 21.15 7.38
N LEU A 120 -11.78 20.00 7.37
CA LEU A 120 -11.52 19.27 6.16
C LEU A 120 -12.90 19.13 5.51
N HIS A 121 -13.01 19.40 4.22
CA HIS A 121 -14.09 18.87 3.41
C HIS A 121 -13.60 17.54 2.82
N PRO A 122 -13.33 16.48 3.64
CA PRO A 122 -13.02 15.22 3.04
C PRO A 122 -14.29 14.77 2.30
N PRO A 123 -14.18 14.19 1.10
CA PRO A 123 -15.27 13.34 0.63
C PRO A 123 -15.60 12.37 1.78
N LYS A 124 -16.89 12.19 2.09
CA LYS A 124 -17.43 11.36 3.20
C LYS A 124 -16.34 10.51 3.86
N ALA A 125 -16.01 10.81 5.13
CA ALA A 125 -14.98 10.08 5.86
C ALA A 125 -15.10 8.58 5.57
N PRO A 126 -14.07 7.96 4.97
CA PRO A 126 -14.15 6.56 4.55
C PRO A 126 -14.49 5.72 5.77
N ASP A 127 -15.27 4.66 5.57
CA ASP A 127 -15.50 3.73 6.64
C ASP A 127 -14.15 3.15 7.07
N ILE A 128 -13.82 3.40 8.34
CA ILE A 128 -12.58 2.91 8.90
C ILE A 128 -12.80 1.42 9.12
N ILE A 129 -11.87 0.61 8.63
CA ILE A 129 -11.85 -0.86 8.80
C ILE A 129 -10.62 -1.16 9.69
N GLU A 130 -10.83 -1.76 10.85
CA GLU A 130 -9.76 -2.11 11.79
C GLU A 130 -9.11 -3.39 11.28
N VAL A 131 -7.85 -3.27 10.84
CA VAL A 131 -7.04 -4.43 10.49
C VAL A 131 -6.29 -4.87 11.75
N ILE A 132 -6.91 -5.74 12.54
CA ILE A 132 -6.24 -6.34 13.69
C ILE A 132 -5.31 -7.44 13.18
N TRP A 133 -3.99 -7.23 13.29
CA TRP A 133 -2.99 -8.26 13.05
C TRP A 133 -3.01 -9.30 14.20
N LYS A 134 -3.99 -10.19 14.21
CA LYS A 134 -3.94 -11.39 15.05
C LYS A 134 -3.15 -12.47 14.32
N HIS A 135 -2.10 -12.97 14.94
CA HIS A 135 -1.41 -14.16 14.43
C HIS A 135 -2.35 -15.35 14.57
N HIS A 136 -3.14 -15.65 13.53
CA HIS A 136 -3.88 -16.90 13.47
C HIS A 136 -2.89 -18.04 13.29
N VAL A 137 -3.00 -19.02 14.19
CA VAL A 137 -2.38 -20.33 14.04
C VAL A 137 -3.20 -21.02 12.95
N ASP A 138 -2.52 -21.53 11.93
CA ASP A 138 -3.03 -22.08 10.66
C ASP A 138 -3.15 -21.05 9.50
N VAL A 139 -2.44 -21.38 8.41
CA VAL A 139 -2.35 -20.74 7.07
C VAL A 139 -2.89 -19.30 6.97
N TRP A 140 -1.99 -18.30 6.99
CA TRP A 140 -2.36 -16.89 6.77
C TRP A 140 -2.17 -16.45 5.31
N LEU A 141 -2.92 -15.43 4.91
CA LEU A 141 -2.86 -14.82 3.58
C LEU A 141 -1.95 -13.59 3.59
N LYS A 142 -1.04 -13.48 2.61
CA LYS A 142 -0.26 -12.28 2.35
C LYS A 142 -0.61 -11.71 0.99
N CYS A 143 -0.94 -10.43 0.92
CA CYS A 143 -0.92 -9.68 -0.31
C CYS A 143 0.28 -8.73 -0.35
N ASN A 144 1.01 -8.71 -1.46
CA ASN A 144 2.00 -7.67 -1.76
C ASN A 144 1.42 -6.81 -2.89
N THR A 145 1.31 -5.50 -2.70
CA THR A 145 0.92 -4.55 -3.75
C THR A 145 2.12 -3.78 -4.30
N TYR A 146 2.00 -3.31 -5.53
CA TYR A 146 2.97 -2.40 -6.14
C TYR A 146 2.27 -1.42 -7.08
N GLY A 147 2.61 -0.13 -6.95
CA GLY A 147 2.21 0.91 -7.87
C GLY A 147 3.33 1.34 -8.81
N SER A 148 2.98 1.59 -10.07
CA SER A 148 3.85 2.23 -11.05
C SER A 148 3.19 3.49 -11.60
N PHE A 149 3.93 4.59 -11.60
CA PHE A 149 3.48 5.89 -12.10
C PHE A 149 4.55 6.54 -12.97
N SER A 150 4.10 7.10 -14.08
CA SER A 150 4.86 7.94 -15.02
C SER A 150 3.94 9.09 -15.46
N THR A 151 4.47 10.05 -16.23
CA THR A 151 3.72 11.22 -16.71
C THR A 151 2.43 10.86 -17.44
N ASP A 152 2.43 9.73 -18.17
CA ASP A 152 1.33 9.36 -19.08
C ASP A 152 0.71 8.00 -18.75
N MET A 153 1.25 7.28 -17.77
CA MET A 153 0.77 5.95 -17.41
C MET A 153 0.83 5.73 -15.91
N ALA A 154 -0.27 5.20 -15.39
CA ALA A 154 -0.43 4.75 -14.02
C ALA A 154 -0.96 3.31 -14.04
N SER A 155 -0.43 2.46 -13.16
CA SER A 155 -0.92 1.09 -12.99
C SER A 155 -0.61 0.56 -11.61
N CYS A 156 -1.52 -0.17 -11.00
CA CYS A 156 -1.28 -0.91 -9.76
C CYS A 156 -1.43 -2.41 -10.01
N GLY A 157 -0.82 -3.22 -9.13
CA GLY A 157 -1.06 -4.65 -9.10
C GLY A 157 -0.81 -5.22 -7.71
N GLY A 158 -1.26 -6.45 -7.52
CA GLY A 158 -1.06 -7.16 -6.26
C GLY A 158 -0.94 -8.66 -6.43
N LEU A 159 -0.21 -9.30 -5.53
CA LEU A 159 0.08 -10.73 -5.52
C LEU A 159 -0.36 -11.33 -4.18
N PHE A 160 -1.32 -12.24 -4.21
CA PHE A 160 -1.81 -12.97 -3.05
C PHE A 160 -1.12 -14.34 -2.92
N ARG A 161 -0.69 -14.67 -1.71
CA ARG A 161 -0.04 -15.93 -1.37
C ARG A 161 -0.42 -16.42 0.02
N LYS A 162 -0.33 -17.74 0.25
CA LYS A 162 -0.38 -18.33 1.59
C LYS A 162 0.92 -18.14 2.35
N SER A 163 0.87 -18.33 3.66
CA SER A 163 2.02 -18.35 4.56
C SER A 163 3.08 -19.38 4.18
N LEU A 164 2.67 -20.48 3.54
CA LEU A 164 3.54 -21.52 3.00
C LEU A 164 4.20 -21.12 1.68
N SER A 165 4.04 -19.87 1.24
CA SER A 165 4.53 -19.33 -0.03
C SER A 165 3.82 -19.87 -1.29
N ASP A 166 2.71 -20.60 -1.13
CA ASP A 166 1.86 -20.98 -2.25
C ASP A 166 1.20 -19.74 -2.87
N PHE A 167 1.32 -19.59 -4.18
CA PHE A 167 0.60 -18.59 -4.95
C PHE A 167 -0.91 -18.86 -4.92
N LEU A 168 -1.71 -17.79 -4.93
CA LEU A 168 -3.18 -17.89 -4.98
C LEU A 168 -3.73 -17.22 -6.23
N PHE A 169 -3.61 -15.91 -6.32
CA PHE A 169 -4.01 -15.11 -7.49
C PHE A 169 -3.28 -13.76 -7.46
N ASP A 170 -3.38 -13.04 -8.56
CA ASP A 170 -2.86 -11.69 -8.71
C ASP A 170 -3.88 -10.77 -9.40
N PHE A 171 -3.55 -9.49 -9.46
CA PHE A 171 -4.25 -8.54 -10.30
C PHE A 171 -3.28 -7.49 -10.84
N LEU A 172 -3.63 -6.92 -12.00
CA LEU A 172 -2.95 -5.79 -12.60
C LEU A 172 -4.00 -4.88 -13.23
N GLU A 173 -3.98 -3.59 -12.87
CA GLU A 173 -4.97 -2.63 -13.33
C GLU A 173 -4.27 -1.36 -13.81
N LYS A 174 -4.64 -0.92 -15.03
CA LYS A 174 -4.24 0.38 -15.54
C LYS A 174 -5.17 1.43 -14.93
N LEU A 175 -4.59 2.49 -14.40
CA LEU A 175 -5.29 3.57 -13.74
C LEU A 175 -5.15 4.86 -14.55
N ASP A 176 -6.13 5.74 -14.37
CA ASP A 176 -6.05 7.14 -14.75
C ASP A 176 -6.06 7.96 -13.47
N CYS A 177 -4.87 8.18 -12.89
CA CYS A 177 -4.75 8.90 -11.64
C CYS A 177 -3.53 9.83 -11.66
N PRO A 178 -3.58 10.97 -10.94
CA PRO A 178 -2.67 12.08 -11.19
C PRO A 178 -1.33 11.95 -10.45
N SER A 179 -1.12 10.92 -9.62
CA SER A 179 0.10 10.80 -8.84
C SER A 179 0.41 9.36 -8.43
N SER A 180 1.69 9.12 -8.12
CA SER A 180 2.17 7.84 -7.59
C SER A 180 1.47 7.43 -6.28
N ILE A 181 1.09 8.40 -5.44
CA ILE A 181 0.37 8.13 -4.19
C ILE A 181 -1.01 7.55 -4.48
N HIS A 182 -1.72 8.08 -5.49
CA HIS A 182 -3.01 7.52 -5.88
C HIS A 182 -2.86 6.09 -6.40
N VAL A 183 -1.81 5.80 -7.18
CA VAL A 183 -1.56 4.45 -7.68
C VAL A 183 -1.40 3.44 -6.54
N GLU A 184 -0.56 3.75 -5.55
CA GLU A 184 -0.34 2.89 -4.39
C GLU A 184 -1.62 2.70 -3.58
N LEU A 185 -2.35 3.79 -3.32
CA LEU A 185 -3.62 3.75 -2.58
C LEU A 185 -4.68 2.91 -3.30
N PHE A 186 -4.81 3.06 -4.62
CA PHE A 186 -5.71 2.24 -5.43
C PHE A 186 -5.33 0.76 -5.39
N GLY A 187 -4.04 0.43 -5.42
CA GLY A 187 -3.58 -0.96 -5.26
C GLY A 187 -4.05 -1.57 -3.93
N VAL A 188 -3.96 -0.82 -2.84
CA VAL A 188 -4.45 -1.26 -1.51
C VAL A 188 -5.97 -1.35 -1.47
N ILE A 189 -6.70 -0.38 -2.02
CA ILE A 189 -8.17 -0.41 -2.08
C ILE A 189 -8.65 -1.64 -2.84
N LYS A 190 -8.03 -1.95 -3.98
CA LYS A 190 -8.38 -3.15 -4.77
C LYS A 190 -8.17 -4.43 -3.99
N VAL A 191 -7.12 -4.52 -3.18
CA VAL A 191 -6.92 -5.67 -2.28
C VAL A 191 -8.08 -5.83 -1.30
N VAL A 192 -8.57 -4.72 -0.75
CA VAL A 192 -9.75 -4.72 0.14
C VAL A 192 -11.02 -5.11 -0.61
N ASP A 193 -11.19 -4.70 -1.87
CA ASP A 193 -12.35 -5.09 -2.69
C ASP A 193 -12.36 -6.60 -3.02
N TYR A 194 -11.18 -7.24 -3.05
CA TYR A 194 -11.05 -8.70 -3.19
C TYR A 194 -11.27 -9.45 -1.86
N SER A 195 -11.37 -8.71 -0.76
CA SER A 195 -11.62 -9.23 0.59
C SER A 195 -13.07 -9.14 0.99
#